data_AF-A0A3N4PL73-F1
#
_entry.id   AF-A0A3N4PL73-F1
#
_cell.length_a   1.000
_cell.length_b   1.000
_cell.length_c   1.000
_cell.angle_alpha   90.00
_cell.angle_beta   90.00
_cell.angle_gamma   90.00
#
_symmetry.space_group_name_H-M   'P 1'
#
loop_
_entity.id
_entity.type
_entity.pdbx_description
1 polymer ?
#
loop_
_entity_poly.entity_id
_entity_poly.type
_entity_poly.pdbx_seq_one_letter_code
_entity_poly.pdbx_strand_id
1 'polypeptide(L)'
;MVQVSYSYKNREFFHMEDYITNQIAESGKRMLFALLEPIHELLMHENGKIRICLDERPNIELEGFSAPVKYRIECTLRGEDLED
;
A
#
# COMPACT_ATOMS: atom_id res chain seq x y z
N MET A 1 -4.62 9.73 -7.26
CA MET A 1 -5.51 8.80 -6.50
C MET A 1 -4.81 7.45 -6.40
N VAL A 2 -4.28 7.13 -5.22
CA VAL A 2 -3.48 5.92 -5.01
C VAL A 2 -4.34 4.66 -5.06
N GLN A 3 -3.89 3.67 -5.84
CA GLN A 3 -4.50 2.35 -5.89
C GLN A 3 -3.80 1.41 -4.91
N VAL A 4 -4.58 0.60 -4.18
CA VAL A 4 -4.04 -0.46 -3.31
C VAL A 4 -4.55 -1.79 -3.82
N SER A 5 -3.65 -2.74 -4.06
CA SER A 5 -3.98 -4.10 -4.52
C SER A 5 -3.23 -5.16 -3.74
N TYR A 6 -3.80 -6.37 -3.69
CA TYR A 6 -3.15 -7.54 -3.12
C TYR A 6 -2.67 -8.48 -4.22
N SER A 7 -1.48 -9.04 -4.06
CA SER A 7 -0.99 -10.14 -4.89
C SER A 7 -0.67 -11.38 -4.07
N TYR A 8 -0.96 -12.54 -4.65
CA TYR A 8 -0.56 -13.84 -4.15
C TYR A 8 -0.24 -14.75 -5.34
N LYS A 9 0.85 -15.50 -5.29
CA LYS A 9 1.40 -16.29 -6.39
C LYS A 9 1.47 -15.51 -7.71
N ASN A 10 1.94 -14.26 -7.67
CA ASN A 10 2.00 -13.34 -8.82
C ASN A 10 0.66 -13.06 -9.53
N ARG A 11 -0.48 -13.27 -8.86
CA ARG A 11 -1.79 -12.88 -9.36
C ARG A 11 -2.30 -11.70 -8.55
N GLU A 12 -2.68 -10.62 -9.23
CA GLU A 12 -3.42 -9.54 -8.59
C GLU A 12 -4.87 -9.99 -8.43
N PHE A 13 -5.35 -10.01 -7.19
CA PHE A 13 -6.71 -10.43 -6.90
C PHE A 13 -7.59 -9.20 -6.72
N PHE A 14 -8.54 -9.04 -7.64
CA PHE A 14 -9.51 -7.95 -7.58
C PHE A 14 -10.75 -8.34 -6.74
N HIS A 15 -11.04 -9.62 -6.60
CA HIS A 15 -12.03 -10.20 -5.68
C HIS A 15 -11.55 -11.61 -5.32
N MET A 16 -11.21 -11.87 -4.06
CA MET A 16 -10.87 -13.24 -3.65
C MET A 16 -12.18 -14.05 -3.53
N GLU A 17 -12.19 -15.29 -4.00
CA GLU A 17 -13.37 -16.17 -3.88
C GLU A 17 -13.61 -16.61 -2.42
N ASP A 18 -12.63 -16.42 -1.53
CA ASP A 18 -12.70 -16.71 -0.11
C ASP A 18 -13.04 -15.44 0.71
N TYR A 19 -14.15 -15.51 1.44
CA TYR A 19 -14.65 -14.45 2.32
C TYR A 19 -13.64 -14.01 3.38
N ILE A 20 -12.87 -14.96 3.95
CA ILE A 20 -11.90 -14.64 5.01
C ILE A 20 -10.76 -13.82 4.44
N THR A 21 -10.24 -14.20 3.28
CA THR A 21 -9.10 -13.49 2.68
C THR A 21 -9.50 -12.11 2.18
N ASN A 22 -10.73 -11.94 1.67
CA ASN A 22 -11.29 -10.61 1.37
C ASN A 22 -11.38 -9.72 2.60
N GLN A 23 -11.81 -10.24 3.76
CA GLN A 23 -11.85 -9.45 4.99
C GLN A 23 -10.45 -9.01 5.43
N ILE A 24 -9.46 -9.91 5.34
CA ILE A 24 -8.06 -9.60 5.66
C ILE A 24 -7.54 -8.51 4.72
N ALA A 25 -7.83 -8.61 3.42
CA ALA A 25 -7.45 -7.63 2.42
C ALA A 25 -8.11 -6.26 2.68
N GLU A 26 -9.41 -6.21 2.95
CA GLU A 26 -10.10 -4.95 3.26
C GLU A 26 -9.60 -4.32 4.56
N SER A 27 -9.34 -5.14 5.59
CA SER A 27 -8.76 -4.67 6.84
C SER A 27 -7.36 -4.09 6.65
N GLY A 28 -6.48 -4.80 5.93
CA GLY A 28 -5.13 -4.34 5.64
C GLY A 28 -5.11 -3.06 4.82
N LYS A 29 -6.04 -2.90 3.87
CA LYS A 29 -6.18 -1.68 3.07
C LYS A 29 -6.57 -0.49 3.94
N ARG A 30 -7.52 -0.67 4.86
CA ARG A 30 -7.91 0.38 5.82
C ARG A 30 -6.77 0.77 6.74
N MET A 31 -6.03 -0.21 7.27
CA MET A 31 -4.86 0.04 8.11
C MET A 31 -3.78 0.81 7.33
N LEU A 32 -3.51 0.42 6.09
CA LEU A 32 -2.54 1.10 5.23
C LEU A 32 -2.94 2.57 4.99
N PHE A 33 -4.21 2.84 4.70
CA PHE A 33 -4.68 4.22 4.58
C PHE A 33 -4.53 5.00 5.88
N ALA A 34 -4.86 4.41 7.02
CA ALA A 34 -4.70 5.08 8.31
C ALA A 34 -3.23 5.42 8.62
N LEU A 35 -2.29 4.54 8.26
CA LEU A 35 -0.85 4.79 8.41
C LEU A 35 -0.37 5.92 7.50
N LEU A 36 -0.91 6.01 6.28
CA LEU A 36 -0.51 7.00 5.27
C LEU A 36 -1.27 8.32 5.35
N GLU A 37 -2.24 8.43 6.24
CA GLU A 37 -3.03 9.66 6.46
C GLU A 37 -2.17 10.92 6.65
N PRO A 38 -1.04 10.89 7.39
CA PRO A 38 -0.18 12.06 7.56
C PRO A 38 0.38 12.63 6.24
N ILE A 39 0.47 11.79 5.18
CA ILE A 39 0.99 12.19 3.86
C ILE A 39 -0.08 12.15 2.77
N HIS A 40 -1.37 12.10 3.13
CA HIS A 40 -2.49 11.94 2.21
C HIS A 40 -2.49 12.96 1.06
N GLU A 41 -2.26 14.24 1.37
CA GLU A 41 -2.20 15.33 0.39
C GLU A 41 -1.14 15.06 -0.69
N LEU A 42 0.03 14.55 -0.30
CA LEU A 42 1.09 14.20 -1.24
C LEU A 42 0.67 13.06 -2.18
N LEU A 43 -0.04 12.06 -1.64
CA LEU A 43 -0.54 10.91 -2.39
C LEU A 43 -1.63 11.28 -3.39
N MET A 44 -2.40 12.34 -3.14
CA MET A 44 -3.44 12.81 -4.06
C MET A 44 -2.88 13.36 -5.37
N HIS A 45 -1.66 13.88 -5.34
CA HIS A 45 -0.96 14.44 -6.50
C HIS A 45 -0.19 13.40 -7.32
N GLU A 46 -0.20 12.13 -6.89
CA GLU A 46 0.52 11.05 -7.53
C GLU A 46 -0.43 10.04 -8.20
N ASN A 47 0.10 9.36 -9.21
CA ASN A 47 -0.56 8.25 -9.90
C ASN A 47 0.18 6.94 -9.64
N GLY A 48 0.30 6.61 -8.35
CA GLY A 48 1.00 5.42 -7.87
C GLY A 48 0.07 4.31 -7.38
N LYS A 49 0.63 3.10 -7.34
CA LYS A 49 -0.02 1.89 -6.88
C LYS A 49 0.81 1.23 -5.79
N ILE A 50 0.18 0.93 -4.67
CA ILE A 50 0.75 0.15 -3.58
C ILE A 50 0.26 -1.29 -3.73
N ARG A 51 1.17 -2.22 -3.97
CA ARG A 51 0.87 -3.66 -4.03
C ARG A 51 1.37 -4.32 -2.75
N ILE A 52 0.46 -4.99 -2.04
CA ILE A 52 0.80 -5.82 -0.87
C ILE A 52 0.92 -7.26 -1.35
N CYS A 53 2.14 -7.79 -1.39
CA CYS A 53 2.38 -9.18 -1.78
C CYS A 53 2.32 -10.07 -0.55
N LEU A 54 1.49 -11.11 -0.61
CA LEU A 54 1.24 -12.06 0.48
C LEU A 54 1.93 -13.42 0.23
N ASP A 55 2.92 -13.45 -0.65
CA ASP A 55 3.70 -14.66 -0.98
C ASP A 55 4.61 -15.09 0.17
N GLU A 56 5.43 -16.12 -0.05
CA GLU A 56 6.36 -16.70 0.95
C GLU A 56 7.28 -15.65 1.62
N ARG A 57 7.49 -14.50 0.96
CA ARG A 57 8.14 -13.32 1.52
C ARG A 57 7.22 -12.11 1.37
N PRO A 58 6.38 -11.82 2.39
CA PRO A 58 5.49 -10.68 2.34
C PRO A 58 6.27 -9.37 2.17
N ASN A 59 5.87 -8.55 1.21
CA ASN A 59 6.47 -7.23 0.99
C ASN A 59 5.42 -6.23 0.47
N ILE A 60 5.81 -4.95 0.47
CA ILE A 60 5.04 -3.86 -0.12
C ILE A 60 5.82 -3.31 -1.30
N GLU A 61 5.19 -3.27 -2.47
CA GLU A 61 5.75 -2.70 -3.68
C GLU A 61 5.08 -1.37 -3.99
N LEU A 62 5.90 -0.38 -4.35
CA LEU A 62 5.45 0.97 -4.69
C LEU A 62 5.75 1.21 -6.18
N GLU A 63 4.71 1.18 -6.99
CA GLU A 63 4.76 1.33 -8.45
C GLU A 63 4.23 2.70 -8.88
N GLY A 64 4.85 3.35 -9.87
CA GLY A 64 4.33 4.60 -10.46
C GLY A 64 4.46 5.87 -9.61
N PHE A 65 4.96 5.78 -8.38
CA PHE A 65 5.28 6.94 -7.54
C PHE A 65 6.58 7.61 -7.96
N SER A 66 6.63 8.94 -7.85
CA SER A 66 7.90 9.67 -7.91
C SER A 66 8.84 9.25 -6.76
N ALA A 67 10.16 9.32 -7.00
CA ALA A 67 11.17 8.96 -6.01
C ALA A 67 11.01 9.66 -4.63
N PRO A 68 10.76 10.99 -4.54
CA PRO A 68 10.57 11.63 -3.24
C PRO A 68 9.30 11.15 -2.52
N VAL A 69 8.20 10.88 -3.24
CA VAL A 69 6.98 10.37 -2.62
C VAL A 69 7.17 8.93 -2.16
N LYS A 70 7.85 8.10 -2.97
CA LYS A 70 8.19 6.73 -2.59
C LYS A 70 8.98 6.70 -1.29
N TYR A 71 9.99 7.56 -1.16
CA TYR A 71 10.77 7.69 0.07
C TYR A 71 9.88 8.09 1.26
N ARG A 72 8.99 9.08 1.08
CA ARG A 72 8.07 9.49 2.15
C ARG A 72 7.14 8.36 2.60
N ILE A 73 6.55 7.61 1.66
CA ILE A 73 5.73 6.43 1.96
C ILE A 73 6.53 5.42 2.79
N GLU A 74 7.75 5.08 2.37
CA GLU A 74 8.58 4.11 3.06
C GLU A 74 8.91 4.54 4.50
N CYS A 75 9.27 5.81 4.71
CA CYS A 75 9.52 6.35 6.05
C CYS A 75 8.27 6.30 6.93
N THR A 76 7.11 6.74 6.41
CA THR A 76 5.84 6.66 7.13
C THR A 76 5.50 5.23 7.53
N LEU A 77 5.69 4.24 6.65
CA LEU A 77 5.44 2.83 6.96
C LEU A 77 6.44 2.24 7.97
N ARG A 78 7.66 2.79 8.06
CA ARG A 78 8.66 2.43 9.08
C ARG A 78 8.46 3.16 10.41
N GLY A 79 7.54 4.13 10.47
CA GLY A 79 7.39 5.02 11.64
C GLY A 79 8.60 5.94 11.83
N GLU A 80 9.31 6.25 10.75
CA GLU A 80 10.38 7.23 10.75
C GLU A 80 9.74 8.62 10.68
N ASP A 81 9.96 9.42 11.73
CA ASP A 81 9.55 10.82 11.73
C ASP A 81 10.36 11.56 10.66
N LEU A 82 9.67 11.98 9.60
CA LEU A 82 10.20 12.92 8.63
C LEU A 82 10.03 14.31 9.23
N GLU A 83 10.94 14.71 10.12
CA GLU A 83 11.06 16.12 10.49
C GLU A 83 11.36 16.93 9.21
N ASP A 84 10.54 17.95 8.93
CA ASP A 84 10.75 18.92 7.86
C ASP A 84 11.95 19.85 8.14
#